data_AF-A0A3M1G8L7-F1
#
_entry.id   AF-A0A3M1G8L7-F1
#
_cell.length_a   1.000
_cell.length_b   1.000
_cell.length_c   1.000
_cell.angle_alpha   90.00
_cell.angle_beta   90.00
_cell.angle_gamma   90.00
#
_symmetry.space_group_name_H-M   'P 1'
#
loop_
_entity.id
_entity.type
_entity.pdbx_description
1 polymer ?
#
loop_
_entity_poly.entity_id
_entity_poly.type
_entity_poly.pdbx_seq_one_letter_code
_entity_poly.pdbx_strand_id
1 'polypeptide(L)'
;MKTTVDIADGLFEEAKKIIKREKTTMKALIEEGLRRVINEKKRQRRFRLKKVTFKGRGLQADLKGGSWEQIRNRIYEGRGG
;
A
#
# COMPACT_ATOMS: atom_id res chain seq x y z
N MET A 1 -19.57 17.34 -10.74
CA MET A 1 -19.96 18.14 -9.54
C MET A 1 -19.08 19.39 -9.52
N LYS A 2 -19.61 20.55 -9.10
CA LYS A 2 -18.82 21.77 -8.88
C LYS A 2 -18.43 21.83 -7.40
N THR A 3 -17.16 22.05 -7.12
CA THR A 3 -16.62 22.13 -5.76
C THR A 3 -15.71 23.35 -5.69
N THR A 4 -15.84 24.15 -4.63
CA THR A 4 -14.93 25.25 -4.34
C THR A 4 -13.86 24.76 -3.38
N VAL A 5 -12.60 25.06 -3.65
CA VAL A 5 -11.45 24.67 -2.83
C VAL A 5 -10.63 25.90 -2.50
N ASP A 6 -10.09 25.94 -1.29
CA ASP A 6 -9.14 26.96 -0.88
C ASP A 6 -7.71 26.51 -1.25
N ILE A 7 -6.92 27.40 -1.84
CA ILE A 7 -5.58 27.13 -2.36
C ILE A 7 -4.69 28.31 -2.00
N ALA A 8 -3.51 28.03 -1.46
CA ALA A 8 -2.51 29.05 -1.19
C ALA A 8 -2.12 29.83 -2.47
N ASP A 9 -2.03 31.15 -2.36
CA ASP A 9 -1.77 32.05 -3.51
C ASP A 9 -0.55 31.65 -4.33
N GLY A 10 0.55 31.28 -3.65
CA GLY A 10 1.78 30.85 -4.33
C GLY A 10 1.55 29.62 -5.24
N LEU A 11 0.80 28.64 -4.75
CA LEU A 11 0.48 27.43 -5.52
C LEU A 11 -0.46 27.75 -6.69
N PHE A 12 -1.40 28.67 -6.49
CA PHE A 12 -2.30 29.12 -7.55
C PHE A 12 -1.55 29.81 -8.70
N GLU A 13 -0.56 30.65 -8.38
CA GLU A 13 0.28 31.30 -9.38
C GLU A 13 1.19 30.32 -10.14
N GLU A 14 1.72 29.30 -9.47
CA GLU A 14 2.45 28.21 -10.14
C GLU A 14 1.54 27.42 -11.09
N ALA A 15 0.33 27.07 -10.64
CA ALA A 15 -0.66 26.41 -11.48
C ALA A 15 -0.99 27.23 -12.73
N LYS A 16 -1.16 28.56 -12.61
CA LYS A 16 -1.38 29.46 -13.76
C LYS A 16 -0.26 29.38 -14.80
N LYS A 17 1.00 29.33 -14.37
CA LYS A 17 2.15 29.21 -15.28
C LYS A 17 2.10 27.89 -16.06
N ILE A 18 1.78 26.80 -15.37
CA ILE A 18 1.66 25.46 -15.97
C ILE A 18 0.54 25.43 -16.99
N ILE A 19 -0.67 25.89 -16.63
CA ILE A 19 -1.82 25.82 -17.55
C ILE A 19 -1.58 26.66 -18.82
N LYS A 20 -0.88 27.79 -18.70
CA LYS A 20 -0.52 28.64 -19.86
C LYS A 20 0.49 27.93 -20.76
N ARG A 21 1.50 27.29 -20.18
CA ARG A 21 2.55 26.56 -20.92
C ARG A 21 1.98 25.35 -21.64
N GLU A 22 1.11 24.59 -20.98
CA GLU A 22 0.58 23.32 -21.47
C GLU A 22 -0.74 23.47 -22.23
N LYS A 23 -1.24 24.70 -22.39
CA LYS A 23 -2.53 25.01 -23.04
C LYS A 23 -3.68 24.18 -22.48
N THR A 24 -3.71 24.03 -21.15
CA THR A 24 -4.73 23.29 -20.41
C THR A 24 -5.55 24.24 -19.52
N THR A 25 -6.44 23.70 -18.70
CA THR A 25 -7.30 24.49 -17.79
C THR A 25 -6.99 24.17 -16.34
N MET A 26 -7.31 25.12 -15.44
CA MET A 26 -7.19 24.90 -13.99
C MET A 26 -7.97 23.67 -13.54
N LYS A 27 -9.18 23.47 -14.09
CA LYS A 27 -10.01 22.30 -13.83
C LYS A 27 -9.31 20.99 -14.20
N ALA A 28 -8.73 20.92 -15.41
CA ALA A 28 -8.04 19.72 -15.88
C ALA A 28 -6.82 19.39 -15.00
N LEU A 29 -6.03 20.41 -14.62
CA LEU A 29 -4.88 20.24 -13.73
C LEU A 29 -5.30 19.70 -12.34
N ILE A 30 -6.37 20.25 -11.76
CA ILE A 30 -6.92 19.79 -10.47
C ILE A 30 -7.43 18.35 -10.58
N GLU A 31 -8.20 18.02 -11.63
CA GLU A 31 -8.74 16.68 -11.84
C GLU A 31 -7.63 15.63 -12.03
N GLU A 32 -6.56 16.00 -12.75
CA GLU A 32 -5.40 15.14 -12.92
C GLU A 32 -4.68 14.88 -11.60
N GLY A 33 -4.41 15.92 -10.82
CA GLY A 33 -3.80 15.79 -9.49
C GLY A 33 -4.63 14.89 -8.56
N LEU A 34 -5.95 15.12 -8.50
CA LEU A 34 -6.87 14.30 -7.71
C LEU A 34 -6.84 12.83 -8.17
N ARG A 35 -6.85 12.57 -9.47
CA ARG A 35 -6.80 11.20 -10.01
C ARG A 35 -5.50 10.49 -9.60
N ARG A 36 -4.36 11.18 -9.66
CA ARG A 36 -3.06 10.62 -9.23
C ARG A 36 -3.07 10.24 -7.76
N VAL A 37 -3.48 11.17 -6.88
CA VAL A 37 -3.55 10.93 -5.43
C VAL A 37 -4.52 9.81 -5.06
N ILE A 38 -5.70 9.76 -5.69
CA ILE A 38 -6.67 8.68 -5.47
C ILE A 38 -6.06 7.33 -5.88
N ASN A 39 -5.37 7.26 -7.01
CA ASN A 39 -4.74 6.04 -7.48
C ASN A 39 -3.60 5.59 -6.56
N GLU A 40 -2.77 6.50 -6.06
CA GLU A 40 -1.74 6.21 -5.07
C GLU A 40 -2.33 5.65 -3.78
N LYS A 41 -3.38 6.29 -3.24
CA LYS A 41 -4.07 5.80 -2.05
C LYS A 41 -4.77 4.46 -2.26
N LYS A 42 -5.33 4.19 -3.46
CA LYS A 42 -5.86 2.87 -3.83
C LYS A 42 -4.77 1.81 -3.96
N ARG A 43 -3.58 2.20 -4.43
CA ARG A 43 -2.42 1.30 -4.60
C ARG A 43 -1.79 0.89 -3.29
N GLN A 44 -1.97 1.64 -2.20
CA GLN A 44 -1.74 1.15 -0.84
C GLN A 44 -2.76 0.05 -0.49
N ARG A 45 -2.62 -1.11 -1.14
CA ARG A 45 -3.34 -2.32 -0.78
C ARG A 45 -2.95 -2.63 0.65
N ARG A 46 -3.95 -2.79 1.53
CA ARG A 46 -3.75 -3.39 2.85
C ARG A 46 -2.87 -4.63 2.66
N PHE A 47 -1.80 -4.73 3.46
CA PHE A 47 -0.94 -5.89 3.45
C PHE A 47 -1.82 -7.15 3.57
N ARG A 48 -1.79 -7.98 2.53
CA ARG A 48 -2.46 -9.28 2.55
C ARG A 48 -1.39 -10.33 2.60
N LEU A 49 -1.11 -10.85 3.80
CA LEU A 49 -0.25 -12.02 3.96
C LEU A 49 -0.86 -13.16 3.13
N LYS A 50 -0.19 -13.56 2.05
CA LYS A 50 -0.61 -14.71 1.28
C LYS A 50 -0.55 -15.92 2.21
N LYS A 51 -1.66 -16.66 2.34
CA LYS A 51 -1.63 -17.94 3.03
C LYS A 51 -0.66 -18.85 2.30
N VAL A 52 0.46 -19.17 2.93
CA VAL A 52 1.39 -20.21 2.48
C VAL A 52 1.07 -21.43 3.34
N THR A 53 0.20 -22.29 2.83
CA THR A 53 -0.18 -23.54 3.49
C THR A 53 0.51 -24.70 2.80
N PHE A 54 1.01 -25.65 3.58
CA PHE A 54 1.44 -26.95 3.09
C PHE A 54 0.26 -27.93 3.11
N LYS A 55 0.30 -28.98 2.27
CA LYS A 55 -0.70 -30.04 2.30
C LYS A 55 -0.72 -30.71 3.67
N GLY A 56 -1.90 -30.97 4.23
CA GLY A 56 -2.05 -31.62 5.53
C GLY A 56 -3.26 -31.11 6.34
N ARG A 57 -3.50 -31.72 7.51
CA ARG A 57 -4.56 -31.33 8.46
C ARG A 57 -3.96 -30.82 9.79
N GLY A 58 -3.03 -29.89 9.72
CA GLY A 58 -2.37 -29.28 10.88
C GLY A 58 -0.89 -29.63 11.03
N LEU A 59 -0.38 -29.50 12.25
CA LEU A 59 1.01 -29.81 12.60
C LEU A 59 1.29 -31.31 12.49
N GLN A 60 2.58 -31.67 12.35
CA GLN A 60 3.03 -33.06 12.46
C GLN A 60 2.70 -33.61 13.86
N ALA A 61 2.48 -34.92 13.95
CA ALA A 61 1.96 -35.56 15.15
C ALA A 61 2.86 -35.36 16.39
N ASP A 62 4.17 -35.33 16.17
CA ASP A 62 5.23 -35.05 17.16
C ASP A 62 5.22 -33.61 17.68
N LEU A 63 4.64 -32.67 16.93
CA LEU A 63 4.51 -31.26 17.32
C LEU A 63 3.09 -30.89 17.78
N LYS A 64 2.15 -31.83 17.73
CA LYS A 64 0.75 -31.56 18.10
C LYS A 64 0.63 -31.40 19.61
N GLY A 65 0.37 -30.18 20.06
CA GLY A 65 0.31 -29.83 21.48
C GLY A 65 1.68 -29.48 22.10
N GLY A 66 2.73 -29.40 21.27
CA GLY A 66 4.05 -28.98 21.72
C GLY A 66 4.12 -27.49 22.06
N SER A 67 5.08 -27.12 22.92
CA SER A 67 5.36 -25.73 23.25
C SER A 67 5.99 -24.98 22.06
N TRP A 68 5.95 -23.66 22.11
CA TRP A 68 6.61 -22.83 21.10
C TRP A 68 8.12 -23.11 21.00
N GLU A 69 8.78 -23.44 22.11
CA GLU A 69 10.20 -23.77 22.14
C GLU A 69 10.50 -25.05 21.35
N GLN A 70 9.68 -26.10 21.51
CA GLN A 70 9.83 -27.36 20.77
C GLN A 70 9.70 -27.14 19.27
N ILE A 71 8.69 -26.36 18.86
CA ILE A 71 8.49 -26.00 17.45
C ILE A 71 9.69 -25.20 16.93
N ARG A 72 10.18 -24.21 17.68
CA ARG A 72 11.32 -23.37 17.29
C ARG A 72 12.59 -24.20 17.11
N ASN A 73 12.91 -25.07 18.08
CA ASN A 73 14.07 -25.93 18.01
C ASN A 73 14.03 -26.84 16.79
N ARG A 74 12.85 -27.38 16.44
CA ARG A 74 12.67 -28.19 15.23
C ARG A 74 12.86 -27.40 13.93
N ILE A 75 12.51 -26.11 13.90
CA ILE A 75 12.71 -25.24 12.72
C ILE A 75 14.21 -25.01 12.44
N TYR A 76 15.01 -24.84 13.50
CA TYR A 76 16.45 -24.52 13.43
C TYR A 76 17.38 -25.73 13.60
N GLU A 77 16.82 -26.93 13.79
CA GLU A 77 17.59 -28.16 13.88
C GLU A 77 18.50 -28.33 12.65
N GLY A 78 19.78 -28.61 12.88
CA GLY A 78 20.78 -28.77 11.83
C GLY A 78 21.20 -27.49 11.12
N ARG A 79 20.74 -26.30 11.58
CA ARG A 79 21.11 -24.99 10.98
C ARG A 79 22.02 -24.13 11.87
N GLY A 80 22.55 -24.71 12.95
CA GLY A 80 23.32 -23.99 13.98
C GLY A 80 22.38 -23.14 14.83
N GLY A 81 22.11 -23.58 16.06
CA GLY A 81 21.23 -22.91 17.00
C GLY A 81 21.84 -21.65 17.60
#